data_AF-A0A9N9AQH5-F1
#
_entry.id   AF-A0A9N9AQH5-F1
#
_cell.length_a   1.000
_cell.length_b   1.000
_cell.length_c   1.000
_cell.angle_alpha   90.00
_cell.angle_beta   90.00
_cell.angle_gamma   90.00
#
_symmetry.space_group_name_H-M   'P 1'
#
loop_
_entity.id
_entity.type
_entity.pdbx_description
1 polymer ?
#
loop_
_entity_poly.entity_id
_entity_poly.type
_entity_poly.pdbx_seq_one_letter_code
_entity_poly.pdbx_strand_id
1 'polypeptide(L)'
;MYRCWSDDPSERPTADELYDLFYDVKRKLYNIIVDDEVMRQLKIADENQKNTSKSQKQELLELFSYSNLNLLLKSNESTTSSVNTHNIDEETEIQSKQKNDIQL
;
A
#
# COMPACT_ATOMS: atom_id res chain seq x y z
N MET A 1 40.06 -4.18 31.81
CA MET A 1 41.12 -3.79 30.86
C MET A 1 42.44 -3.44 31.55
N TYR A 2 42.43 -2.65 32.64
CA TYR A 2 43.65 -2.22 33.35
C TYR A 2 44.57 -3.39 33.78
N ARG A 3 44.01 -4.49 34.31
CA ARG A 3 44.79 -5.69 34.69
C ARG A 3 45.55 -6.35 33.52
N CYS A 4 45.09 -6.21 32.28
CA CYS A 4 45.76 -6.80 31.10
C CYS A 4 47.11 -6.13 30.80
N TRP A 5 47.33 -4.94 31.34
CA TRP A 5 48.53 -4.14 31.15
C TRP A 5 49.34 -4.00 32.45
N SER A 6 49.16 -4.92 33.42
CA SER A 6 49.97 -4.87 34.64
C SER A 6 51.45 -5.07 34.32
N ASP A 7 52.30 -4.35 35.07
CA ASP A 7 53.75 -4.46 34.97
C ASP A 7 54.22 -5.85 35.42
N ASP A 8 53.53 -6.46 36.40
CA ASP A 8 53.72 -7.87 36.76
C ASP A 8 52.89 -8.77 35.82
N PRO A 9 53.54 -9.63 35.00
CA PRO A 9 52.84 -10.58 34.15
C PRO A 9 51.92 -11.54 34.91
N SER A 10 52.23 -11.85 36.17
CA SER A 10 51.47 -12.78 37.02
C SER A 10 50.10 -12.23 37.42
N GLU A 11 49.94 -10.90 37.40
CA GLU A 11 48.67 -10.24 37.71
C GLU A 11 47.73 -10.11 36.51
N ARG A 12 48.28 -10.35 35.30
CA ARG A 12 47.50 -10.28 34.06
C ARG A 12 46.52 -11.45 34.01
N PRO A 13 45.28 -11.21 33.57
CA PRO A 13 44.33 -12.29 33.39
C PRO A 13 44.78 -13.21 32.26
N THR A 14 44.42 -14.47 32.40
CA THR A 14 44.53 -15.47 31.34
C THR A 14 43.55 -15.15 30.20
N ALA A 15 43.80 -15.76 29.04
CA ALA A 15 42.89 -15.64 27.90
C ALA A 15 41.49 -16.17 28.23
N ASP A 16 41.40 -17.24 29.03
CA ASP A 16 40.14 -17.85 29.44
C ASP A 16 39.32 -16.92 30.34
N GLU A 17 39.95 -16.30 31.36
CA GLU A 17 39.27 -15.31 32.21
C GLU A 17 38.76 -14.11 31.41
N LEU A 18 39.52 -13.68 30.41
CA LEU A 18 39.13 -12.58 29.53
C LEU A 18 37.96 -12.99 28.63
N TYR A 19 38.00 -14.20 28.08
CA TYR A 19 36.94 -14.78 27.27
C TYR A 19 35.63 -14.88 28.06
N ASP A 20 35.67 -15.42 29.28
CA ASP A 20 34.49 -15.55 30.14
C ASP A 20 33.89 -14.19 30.47
N LEU A 21 34.73 -13.20 30.81
CA LEU A 21 34.29 -11.84 31.07
C LEU A 21 33.57 -11.22 29.86
N PHE A 22 34.18 -11.32 28.67
CA PHE A 22 33.59 -10.77 27.45
C PHE A 22 32.32 -11.53 27.04
N TYR A 23 32.30 -12.85 27.21
CA TYR A 23 31.14 -13.68 26.94
C TYR A 23 29.96 -13.31 27.84
N ASP A 24 30.20 -13.08 29.13
CA ASP A 24 29.17 -12.67 30.07
C ASP A 24 28.63 -11.27 29.78
N VAL A 25 29.50 -10.31 29.46
CA VAL A 25 29.09 -8.97 29.05
C VAL A 25 28.28 -9.03 27.75
N LYS A 26 28.74 -9.79 26.76
CA LYS A 26 28.03 -10.00 25.49
C LYS A 26 26.66 -10.61 25.71
N ARG A 27 26.55 -11.66 26.53
CA ARG A 27 25.29 -12.32 26.86
C ARG A 27 24.30 -11.37 27.53
N LYS A 28 24.76 -10.59 28.52
CA LYS A 28 23.92 -9.59 29.19
C LYS A 28 23.43 -8.51 28.23
N LEU A 29 24.33 -7.96 27.41
CA LEU A 29 23.96 -6.98 26.38
C LEU A 29 22.97 -7.56 25.38
N TYR A 30 23.22 -8.78 24.90
CA TYR A 30 22.33 -9.43 23.94
C TYR A 30 20.94 -9.68 24.52
N ASN A 31 20.85 -10.17 25.76
CA ASN A 31 19.57 -10.35 26.42
C ASN A 31 18.84 -9.01 26.62
N ILE A 32 19.55 -7.95 27.04
CA ILE A 32 18.96 -6.61 27.19
C ILE A 32 18.47 -6.10 25.83
N ILE A 33 19.27 -6.20 24.76
CA ILE A 33 18.97 -5.68 23.41
C ILE A 33 17.85 -6.48 22.74
N VAL A 34 17.85 -7.81 22.89
CA VAL A 34 16.85 -8.70 22.28
C VAL A 34 15.50 -8.62 23.01
N ASP A 35 15.51 -8.40 24.33
CA ASP A 35 14.30 -8.12 25.10
C ASP A 35 13.93 -6.62 25.11
N ASP A 36 14.65 -5.76 24.38
CA ASP A 36 14.54 -4.31 24.55
C ASP A 36 13.32 -3.69 23.85
N GLU A 37 12.90 -2.57 24.44
CA GLU A 37 12.03 -1.55 23.86
C GLU A 37 12.38 -1.25 22.39
N VAL A 38 13.68 -1.21 22.05
CA VAL A 38 14.17 -0.92 20.70
C VAL A 38 13.72 -1.96 19.69
N MET A 39 13.81 -3.26 20.00
CA MET A 39 13.39 -4.32 19.09
C MET A 39 11.86 -4.35 18.95
N ARG A 40 11.15 -4.03 20.03
CA ARG A 40 9.68 -3.85 20.01
C ARG A 40 9.27 -2.66 19.14
N GLN A 41 9.93 -1.51 19.28
CA GLN A 41 9.66 -0.33 18.46
C GLN A 41 10.02 -0.54 17.00
N LEU A 42 11.10 -1.26 16.71
CA LEU A 42 11.46 -1.65 15.35
C LEU A 42 10.35 -2.47 14.70
N LYS A 43 9.79 -3.44 15.43
CA LYS A 43 8.66 -4.26 14.96
C LYS A 43 7.40 -3.40 14.71
N ILE A 44 7.08 -2.48 15.63
CA ILE A 44 5.95 -1.56 15.46
C ILE A 44 6.14 -0.65 14.24
N ALA A 45 7.35 -0.14 14.02
CA ALA A 45 7.64 0.71 12.86
C ALA A 45 7.47 -0.05 11.53
N ASP A 46 7.92 -1.29 11.46
CA ASP A 46 7.76 -2.15 10.28
C ASP A 46 6.28 -2.47 10.00
N GLU A 47 5.51 -2.82 11.03
CA GLU A 47 4.07 -3.05 10.92
C GLU A 47 3.31 -1.79 10.47
N ASN A 48 3.67 -0.62 11.02
CA ASN A 48 3.08 0.67 10.64
C ASN A 48 3.37 1.02 9.19
N GLN A 49 4.62 0.85 8.73
CA GLN A 49 4.99 1.11 7.33
C GLN A 49 4.18 0.26 6.37
N LYS A 50 4.02 -1.04 6.66
CA LYS A 50 3.21 -1.96 5.87
C LYS A 50 1.74 -1.56 5.82
N ASN A 51 1.18 -1.16 6.96
CA ASN A 51 -0.21 -0.72 7.05
C ASN A 51 -0.45 0.58 6.29
N THR A 52 0.45 1.56 6.39
CA THR A 52 0.39 2.80 5.61
C THR A 52 0.46 2.52 4.12
N SER A 53 1.39 1.68 3.66
CA SER A 53 1.49 1.29 2.25
C SER A 53 0.20 0.61 1.76
N LYS A 54 -0.41 -0.25 2.59
CA LYS A 54 -1.69 -0.89 2.28
C LYS A 54 -2.84 0.12 2.18
N SER A 55 -2.96 1.06 3.12
CA SER A 55 -4.00 2.10 3.11
C SER A 55 -3.87 3.00 1.88
N GLN A 56 -2.66 3.49 1.60
CA GLN A 56 -2.39 4.34 0.44
C GLN A 56 -2.72 3.63 -0.88
N LYS A 57 -2.38 2.34 -1.00
CA LYS A 57 -2.73 1.54 -2.17
C LYS A 57 -4.25 1.41 -2.32
N GLN A 58 -4.98 1.23 -1.23
CA GLN A 58 -6.45 1.16 -1.25
C GLN A 58 -7.08 2.50 -1.65
N GLU A 59 -6.67 3.60 -1.02
CA GLU A 59 -7.15 4.95 -1.35
C GLU A 59 -6.91 5.29 -2.82
N LEU A 60 -5.74 4.91 -3.37
CA LEU A 60 -5.42 5.10 -4.78
C LEU A 60 -6.41 4.34 -5.69
N LEU A 61 -6.74 3.09 -5.36
CA LEU A 61 -7.71 2.29 -6.12
C LEU A 61 -9.12 2.88 -6.06
N GLU A 62 -9.52 3.39 -4.89
CA GLU A 62 -10.81 4.07 -4.72
C GLU A 62 -10.87 5.34 -5.57
N LEU A 63 -9.80 6.17 -5.55
CA LEU A 63 -9.71 7.38 -6.36
C LEU A 63 -9.82 7.11 -7.86
N PHE A 64 -9.14 6.07 -8.36
CA PHE A 64 -9.25 5.65 -9.76
C PHE A 64 -10.66 5.17 -10.10
N SER A 65 -11.32 4.48 -9.18
CA SER A 65 -12.71 4.00 -9.38
C SER A 65 -13.69 5.17 -9.48
N TYR A 66 -13.60 6.16 -8.59
CA TYR A 66 -14.41 7.39 -8.66
C TYR A 66 -14.15 8.18 -9.94
N SER A 67 -12.90 8.27 -10.37
CA SER A 67 -12.54 8.98 -11.61
C SER A 67 -13.15 8.30 -12.84
N ASN A 68 -13.08 6.97 -12.92
CA ASN A 68 -13.68 6.20 -13.99
C ASN A 68 -15.21 6.32 -14.00
N LEU A 69 -15.86 6.31 -12.83
CA LEU A 69 -17.30 6.49 -12.71
C LEU A 69 -17.74 7.89 -13.16
N ASN A 70 -16.98 8.92 -12.81
CA ASN A 70 -17.21 10.29 -13.29
C ASN A 70 -17.00 10.43 -14.81
N LEU A 71 -16.01 9.74 -15.38
CA LEU A 71 -15.82 9.72 -16.83
C LEU A 71 -16.98 9.02 -17.55
N LEU A 72 -17.46 7.91 -16.98
CA LEU A 72 -18.66 7.22 -17.46
C LEU A 72 -19.87 8.15 -17.42
N LEU A 73 -20.16 8.79 -16.27
CA LEU A 73 -21.28 9.72 -16.07
C LEU A 73 -21.31 10.88 -17.10
N LYS A 74 -20.13 11.44 -17.42
CA LYS A 74 -20.02 12.50 -18.44
C LYS A 74 -20.32 11.99 -19.85
N SER A 75 -20.03 10.73 -20.14
CA SER A 75 -20.25 10.14 -21.47
C SER A 75 -21.72 9.81 -21.75
N ASN A 76 -22.48 9.33 -20.76
CA ASN A 76 -23.92 9.06 -20.93
C ASN A 76 -24.77 10.36 -20.96
N GLU A 77 -24.39 11.42 -20.25
CA GLU A 77 -25.06 12.74 -20.42
C GLU A 77 -24.88 13.29 -21.85
N SER A 78 -23.70 13.09 -22.45
CA SER A 78 -23.44 13.47 -23.83
C SER A 78 -24.26 12.65 -24.84
N THR A 79 -24.75 11.47 -24.46
CA THR A 79 -25.55 10.62 -25.35
C THR A 79 -27.02 11.01 -25.30
N THR A 80 -27.51 11.55 -24.17
CA THR A 80 -28.91 12.04 -24.06
C THR A 80 -29.14 13.42 -24.67
N SER A 81 -28.10 14.25 -24.83
CA SER A 81 -28.22 15.58 -25.46
C SER A 81 -28.16 15.57 -27.00
N SER A 82 -27.89 14.41 -27.60
CA SER A 82 -27.90 14.20 -29.06
C SER A 82 -29.28 13.74 -29.59
N VAL A 83 -30.38 13.98 -28.87
CA VAL A 83 -31.70 13.98 -29.50
C VAL A 83 -31.87 15.34 -30.16
N ASN A 84 -31.46 15.41 -31.42
CA ASN A 84 -31.47 16.60 -32.24
C ASN A 84 -32.93 16.98 -32.57
N THR A 85 -33.55 17.82 -31.76
CA THR A 85 -34.85 18.43 -32.07
C THR A 85 -34.61 19.68 -32.92
N HIS A 86 -34.45 19.49 -34.23
CA HIS A 86 -34.66 20.57 -35.18
C HIS A 86 -35.87 20.22 -36.06
N ASN A 87 -37.00 20.83 -35.69
CA ASN A 87 -38.16 21.22 -36.49
C ASN A 87 -38.33 20.60 -37.88
N ILE A 88 -39.44 19.86 -38.04
CA ILE A 88 -40.26 19.96 -39.24
C ILE A 88 -41.70 20.14 -38.76
N ASP A 89 -42.13 21.40 -38.80
CA ASP A 89 -43.52 21.80 -38.75
C ASP A 89 -44.10 21.46 -40.13
N GLU A 90 -44.61 20.24 -40.29
CA GLU A 90 -45.47 19.90 -41.43
C GLU A 90 -46.47 18.83 -40.97
N GLU A 91 -47.68 19.31 -40.74
CA GLU A 91 -48.89 18.52 -40.63
C GLU A 91 -48.96 17.54 -41.81
N THR A 92 -48.91 16.22 -41.55
CA THR A 92 -49.67 15.21 -42.31
C THR A 92 -49.54 13.82 -41.70
N GLU A 93 -50.68 13.39 -41.14
CA GLU A 93 -51.34 12.13 -41.48
C GLU A 93 -50.61 10.81 -41.17
N ILE A 94 -51.03 10.22 -40.05
CA ILE A 94 -50.90 8.79 -39.76
C ILE A 94 -51.60 8.01 -40.89
N GLN A 95 -50.84 7.46 -41.83
CA GLN A 95 -51.32 6.37 -42.68
C GLN A 95 -50.33 5.20 -42.70
N SER A 96 -50.75 4.17 -41.98
CA SER A 96 -50.44 2.77 -42.24
C SER A 96 -50.36 2.46 -43.75
N LYS A 97 -49.33 1.71 -44.16
CA LYS A 97 -49.41 0.46 -44.96
C LYS A 97 -48.20 0.33 -45.88
N GLN A 98 -47.53 -0.81 -45.78
CA GLN A 98 -47.38 -1.82 -46.86
C GLN A 98 -46.65 -3.00 -46.20
N LYS A 99 -47.34 -4.07 -45.79
CA LYS A 99 -47.95 -5.14 -46.61
C LYS A 99 -46.90 -5.82 -47.50
N ASN A 100 -46.35 -6.88 -46.93
CA ASN A 100 -45.94 -8.16 -47.49
C ASN A 100 -45.52 -8.20 -48.96
N ASP A 101 -44.26 -8.58 -49.14
CA ASP A 101 -43.72 -9.25 -50.32
C ASP A 101 -44.62 -10.39 -50.79
N ILE A 102 -45.07 -10.34 -52.05
CA ILE A 102 -45.25 -11.53 -52.89
C ILE A 102 -44.89 -11.14 -54.34
N GLN A 103 -43.71 -11.61 -54.78
CA GLN A 103 -43.42 -11.86 -56.20
C GLN A 103 -44.01 -13.24 -56.57
N LEU A 104 -45.01 -13.28 -57.45
CA LEU A 104 -44.98 -14.00 -58.73
C LEU A 104 -46.21 -13.64 -59.57
#